data_AF-A0A9E2YPN0-F1
#
_entry.id   AF-A0A9E2YPN0-F1
#
_cell.length_a   1.000
_cell.length_b   1.000
_cell.length_c   1.000
_cell.angle_alpha   90.00
_cell.angle_beta   90.00
_cell.angle_gamma   90.00
#
_symmetry.space_group_name_H-M   'P 1'
#
loop_
_entity.id
_entity.type
_entity.pdbx_description
1 polymer ?
#
loop_
_entity_poly.entity_id
_entity_poly.type
_entity_poly.pdbx_seq_one_letter_code
_entity_poly.pdbx_strand_id
1 'polypeptide(L)'
;LPLSLADHLPDVAAYYRALCSEVGMTPLIIMPGPINRGMIYLHEDPDRAWAELGDHILWEAVTYGEWSTDQRSLMHLPGVQTLDQVKASGRYRFLTPDQLIAEVRDAENYGPLVMHPLVGGMPVDEAWKSVQLLTDKVLPALA
;
A
#
# COMPACT_ATOMS: atom_id res chain seq x y z
N LEU A 1 -0.45 1.32 23.38
CA LEU A 1 -0.04 1.60 21.98
C LEU A 1 -0.71 0.56 21.08
N PRO A 2 -1.14 0.93 19.86
CA PRO A 2 -1.68 -0.05 18.92
C PRO A 2 -0.66 -1.15 18.60
N LEU A 3 -1.14 -2.38 18.42
CA LEU A 3 -0.33 -3.45 17.86
C LEU A 3 -0.29 -3.29 16.33
N SER A 4 0.86 -2.89 15.80
CA SER A 4 1.10 -2.81 14.36
C SER A 4 1.85 -4.06 13.91
N LEU A 5 1.21 -4.89 13.09
CA LEU A 5 1.78 -6.11 12.55
C LEU A 5 2.38 -5.86 11.17
N ALA A 6 3.54 -6.44 10.90
CA ALA A 6 4.21 -6.31 9.62
C ALA A 6 3.55 -7.14 8.51
N ASP A 7 2.78 -8.18 8.87
CA ASP A 7 2.15 -9.12 7.94
C ASP A 7 0.78 -9.58 8.46
N HIS A 8 0.05 -10.32 7.63
CA HIS A 8 -1.24 -10.92 7.99
C HIS A 8 -1.07 -12.08 8.99
N LEU A 9 -1.07 -11.73 10.29
CA LEU A 9 -0.87 -12.66 11.41
C LEU A 9 -2.13 -12.73 12.30
N PRO A 10 -3.23 -13.37 11.82
CA PRO A 10 -4.52 -13.36 12.50
C PRO A 10 -4.47 -13.99 13.90
N ASP A 11 -3.63 -15.01 14.10
CA ASP A 11 -3.47 -15.68 15.40
C ASP A 11 -2.83 -14.75 16.44
N VAL A 12 -1.81 -13.97 16.05
CA VAL A 12 -1.17 -12.97 16.92
C VAL A 12 -2.16 -11.86 17.25
N ALA A 13 -2.94 -11.41 16.27
CA ALA A 13 -3.98 -10.42 16.48
C ALA A 13 -5.07 -10.95 17.44
N ALA A 14 -5.50 -12.20 17.29
CA ALA A 14 -6.49 -12.83 18.17
C ALA A 14 -5.97 -12.96 19.61
N TYR A 15 -4.72 -13.38 19.78
CA TYR A 15 -4.10 -13.47 21.10
C TYR A 15 -3.98 -12.11 21.78
N TYR A 16 -3.60 -11.07 21.05
CA TYR A 16 -3.56 -9.71 21.58
C TYR A 16 -4.95 -9.22 22.03
N ARG A 17 -6.02 -9.53 21.28
CA ARG A 17 -7.39 -9.20 21.70
C ARG A 17 -7.77 -9.89 23.00
N ALA A 18 -7.41 -11.17 23.17
CA ALA A 18 -7.67 -11.91 24.40
C ALA A 18 -6.96 -11.26 25.61
N LEU A 19 -5.67 -10.97 25.48
CA LEU A 19 -4.88 -10.29 26.53
C LEU A 19 -5.45 -8.92 26.88
N CYS A 20 -5.86 -8.12 25.90
CA CYS A 20 -6.49 -6.82 26.15
C CYS A 20 -7.82 -6.98 26.90
N SER A 21 -8.64 -7.97 26.54
CA SER A 21 -9.91 -8.26 27.21
C SER A 21 -9.72 -8.65 28.67
N GLU A 22 -8.69 -9.42 29.00
CA GLU A 22 -8.37 -9.83 30.38
C GLU A 22 -8.07 -8.64 31.30
N VAL A 23 -7.49 -7.57 30.75
CA VAL A 23 -7.14 -6.36 31.51
C VAL A 23 -8.11 -5.19 31.28
N GLY A 24 -9.24 -5.43 30.61
CA GLY A 24 -10.26 -4.42 30.35
C GLY A 24 -9.83 -3.30 29.38
N MET A 25 -8.87 -3.56 28.50
CA MET A 25 -8.40 -2.63 27.48
C MET A 25 -9.10 -2.87 26.14
N THR A 26 -9.45 -1.79 25.43
CA THR A 26 -9.92 -1.89 24.05
C THR A 26 -8.72 -2.08 23.12
N PRO A 27 -8.62 -3.19 22.37
CA PRO A 27 -7.49 -3.42 21.48
C PRO A 27 -7.58 -2.53 20.23
N LEU A 28 -6.45 -1.98 19.81
CA LEU A 28 -6.28 -1.35 18.50
C LEU A 28 -5.19 -2.11 17.74
N ILE A 29 -5.56 -2.75 16.63
CA ILE A 29 -4.67 -3.58 15.82
C ILE A 29 -4.66 -3.05 14.40
N ILE A 30 -3.47 -2.79 13.88
CA ILE A 30 -3.23 -2.45 12.48
C ILE A 30 -2.52 -3.66 11.88
N MET A 31 -3.18 -4.32 10.94
CA MET A 31 -2.68 -5.54 10.32
C MET A 31 -3.02 -5.52 8.83
N PRO A 32 -2.08 -5.88 7.93
CA PRO A 32 -2.38 -6.10 6.53
C PRO A 32 -3.56 -7.08 6.33
N GLY A 33 -4.34 -6.84 5.27
CA GLY A 33 -5.35 -7.80 4.82
C GLY A 33 -4.72 -9.13 4.38
N PRO A 34 -5.52 -10.19 4.24
CA PRO A 34 -5.02 -11.50 3.78
C PRO A 34 -4.44 -11.42 2.35
N ILE A 35 -4.91 -10.48 1.56
CA ILE A 35 -4.37 -10.16 0.24
C ILE A 35 -3.49 -8.92 0.40
N ASN A 36 -2.19 -9.06 0.11
CA ASN A 36 -1.30 -7.92 0.03
C ASN A 36 -1.58 -7.13 -1.26
N ARG A 37 -2.12 -5.93 -1.10
CA ARG A 37 -2.53 -5.04 -2.19
C ARG A 37 -1.47 -4.01 -2.57
N GLY A 38 -0.27 -4.09 -2.01
CA GLY A 38 0.83 -3.20 -2.32
C GLY A 38 0.58 -1.74 -1.94
N MET A 39 1.49 -0.89 -2.41
CA MET A 39 1.36 0.56 -2.34
C MET A 39 0.50 1.07 -3.49
N ILE A 40 -0.40 1.99 -3.14
CA ILE A 40 -1.33 2.59 -4.08
C ILE A 40 -0.90 4.02 -4.39
N TYR A 41 -1.03 4.38 -5.66
CA TYR A 41 -0.98 5.75 -6.12
C TYR A 41 -2.23 6.01 -6.96
N LEU A 42 -2.99 7.04 -6.62
CA LEU A 42 -4.20 7.39 -7.34
C LEU A 42 -3.90 8.29 -8.53
N HIS A 43 -4.48 7.94 -9.67
CA HIS A 43 -4.43 8.74 -10.89
C HIS A 43 -5.72 8.53 -11.69
N GLU A 44 -6.21 9.54 -12.39
CA GLU A 44 -7.44 9.43 -13.19
C GLU A 44 -7.28 8.48 -14.38
N ASP A 45 -6.04 8.29 -14.84
CA ASP A 45 -5.66 7.40 -15.94
C ASP A 45 -4.41 6.58 -15.54
N PRO A 46 -4.57 5.33 -15.08
CA PRO A 46 -3.45 4.50 -14.64
C PRO A 46 -2.43 4.19 -15.74
N ASP A 47 -2.86 4.08 -17.00
CA ASP A 47 -1.97 3.78 -18.11
C ASP A 47 -1.05 4.97 -18.40
N ARG A 48 -1.64 6.17 -18.40
CA ARG A 48 -0.87 7.42 -18.49
C ARG A 48 0.06 7.60 -17.30
N ALA A 49 -0.39 7.28 -16.08
CA ALA A 49 0.45 7.36 -14.89
C ALA A 49 1.67 6.43 -14.99
N TRP A 50 1.49 5.20 -15.46
CA TRP A 50 2.61 4.31 -15.71
C TRP A 50 3.59 4.84 -16.76
N ALA A 51 3.08 5.49 -17.82
CA ALA A 51 3.93 6.03 -18.88
C ALA A 51 4.72 7.28 -18.43
N GLU A 52 4.13 8.14 -17.61
CA GLU A 52 4.73 9.42 -17.21
C GLU A 52 5.48 9.34 -15.88
N LEU A 53 4.99 8.52 -14.93
CA LEU A 53 5.46 8.50 -13.54
C LEU A 53 6.08 7.15 -13.13
N GLY A 54 5.93 6.12 -13.96
CA GLY A 54 6.39 4.76 -13.66
C GLY A 54 7.88 4.69 -13.35
N ASP A 55 8.71 5.49 -14.01
CA ASP A 55 10.16 5.49 -13.82
C ASP A 55 10.59 5.88 -12.41
N HIS A 56 9.82 6.72 -11.71
CA HIS A 56 10.07 7.01 -10.29
C HIS A 56 9.90 5.77 -9.43
N ILE A 57 8.81 5.02 -9.66
CA ILE A 57 8.55 3.76 -8.96
C ILE A 57 9.63 2.72 -9.30
N LEU A 58 10.03 2.63 -10.57
CA LEU A 58 11.11 1.73 -10.98
C LEU A 58 12.42 2.08 -10.29
N TRP A 59 12.77 3.37 -10.23
CA TRP A 59 13.98 3.82 -9.56
C TRP A 59 13.99 3.39 -8.09
N GLU A 60 12.89 3.60 -7.35
CA GLU A 60 12.81 3.13 -5.96
C GLU A 60 12.90 1.60 -5.87
N ALA A 61 12.18 0.87 -6.72
CA ALA A 61 12.19 -0.59 -6.71
C ALA A 61 13.58 -1.18 -6.98
N VAL A 62 14.33 -0.60 -7.93
CA VAL A 62 15.70 -0.99 -8.28
C VAL A 62 16.67 -0.58 -7.17
N THR A 63 16.69 0.70 -6.79
CA THR A 63 17.64 1.25 -5.80
C THR A 63 17.48 0.61 -4.43
N TYR A 64 16.25 0.42 -3.94
CA TYR A 64 16.05 -0.33 -2.70
C TYR A 64 16.32 -1.83 -2.91
N GLY A 65 15.96 -2.39 -4.06
CA GLY A 65 16.25 -3.79 -4.41
C GLY A 65 17.73 -4.16 -4.29
N GLU A 66 18.65 -3.23 -4.53
CA GLU A 66 20.10 -3.40 -4.37
C GLU A 66 20.56 -3.49 -2.92
N TRP A 67 19.82 -2.93 -1.95
CA TRP A 67 20.13 -3.00 -0.52
C TRP A 67 19.65 -4.31 0.14
N SER A 68 19.03 -5.21 -0.64
CA SER A 68 18.38 -6.44 -0.19
C SER A 68 19.31 -7.59 0.20
N THR A 69 20.63 -7.40 0.33
CA THR A 69 21.54 -8.54 0.52
C THR A 69 21.43 -9.23 1.88
N ASP A 70 20.89 -8.58 2.94
CA ASP A 70 20.85 -9.19 4.29
C ASP A 70 19.53 -9.06 5.08
N GLN A 71 18.51 -8.30 4.63
CA GLN A 71 17.23 -8.19 5.35
C GLN A 71 16.02 -8.20 4.42
N ARG A 72 15.15 -9.21 4.59
CA ARG A 72 13.87 -9.32 3.87
C ARG A 72 12.88 -8.27 4.39
N SER A 73 12.83 -7.09 3.76
CA SER A 73 11.68 -6.19 3.92
C SER A 73 10.67 -6.41 2.79
N LEU A 74 9.37 -6.36 3.12
CA LEU A 74 8.24 -6.63 2.22
C LEU A 74 8.22 -5.74 0.96
N MET A 75 8.91 -4.60 1.01
CA MET A 75 9.01 -3.65 -0.10
C MET A 75 10.10 -3.99 -1.11
N HIS A 76 11.03 -4.89 -0.78
CA HIS A 76 12.20 -5.18 -1.61
C HIS A 76 11.87 -6.18 -2.71
N LEU A 77 11.96 -5.75 -3.97
CA LEU A 77 11.82 -6.58 -5.15
C LEU A 77 13.21 -6.97 -5.68
N PRO A 78 13.87 -8.01 -5.13
CA PRO A 78 15.19 -8.40 -5.60
C PRO A 78 15.13 -8.81 -7.08
N GLY A 79 15.99 -8.21 -7.89
CA GLY A 79 16.15 -8.54 -9.31
C GLY A 79 15.16 -7.87 -10.26
N VAL A 80 14.29 -6.96 -9.80
CA VAL A 80 13.46 -6.15 -10.69
C VAL A 80 14.31 -5.09 -11.36
N GLN A 81 14.24 -5.02 -12.68
CA GLN A 81 15.01 -4.08 -13.52
C GLN A 81 14.14 -3.35 -14.56
N THR A 82 12.87 -3.74 -14.72
CA THR A 82 11.98 -3.14 -15.73
C THR A 82 10.61 -2.79 -15.17
N LEU A 83 9.93 -1.82 -15.79
CA LEU A 83 8.57 -1.41 -15.42
C LEU A 83 7.58 -2.58 -15.47
N ASP A 84 7.70 -3.47 -16.46
CA ASP A 84 6.79 -4.62 -16.58
C ASP A 84 6.95 -5.58 -15.40
N GLN A 85 8.16 -5.77 -14.90
CA GLN A 85 8.43 -6.57 -13.70
C GLN A 85 7.88 -5.90 -12.44
N VAL A 86 8.00 -4.56 -12.33
CA VAL A 86 7.38 -3.78 -11.24
C VAL A 86 5.86 -3.96 -11.27
N LYS A 87 5.21 -3.78 -12.43
CA LYS A 87 3.76 -3.96 -12.61
C LYS A 87 3.33 -5.39 -12.23
N ALA A 88 4.04 -6.39 -12.74
CA ALA A 88 3.74 -7.80 -12.48
C ALA A 88 3.91 -8.19 -11.01
N SER A 89 4.74 -7.47 -10.24
CA SER A 89 4.91 -7.72 -8.81
C SER A 89 3.66 -7.44 -7.98
N GLY A 90 2.76 -6.57 -8.47
CA GLY A 90 1.57 -6.10 -7.73
C GLY A 90 1.89 -5.24 -6.50
N ARG A 91 3.16 -4.94 -6.22
CA ARG A 91 3.55 -4.14 -5.03
C ARG A 91 3.39 -2.65 -5.21
N TYR A 92 3.32 -2.19 -6.46
CA TYR A 92 3.04 -0.81 -6.81
C TYR A 92 1.91 -0.78 -7.80
N ARG A 93 0.91 0.06 -7.54
CA ARG A 93 -0.34 0.06 -8.28
C ARG A 93 -0.80 1.48 -8.51
N PHE A 94 -0.87 1.89 -9.77
CA PHE A 94 -1.70 3.02 -10.16
C PHE A 94 -3.15 2.55 -10.26
N LEU A 95 -4.06 3.27 -9.60
CA LEU A 95 -5.48 2.99 -9.61
C LEU A 95 -6.27 4.28 -9.81
N THR A 96 -7.43 4.18 -10.44
CA THR A 96 -8.44 5.26 -10.37
C THR A 96 -9.12 5.26 -9.00
N PRO A 97 -9.71 6.40 -8.59
CA PRO A 97 -10.54 6.44 -7.38
C PRO A 97 -11.64 5.38 -7.40
N ASP A 98 -12.34 5.22 -8.53
CA ASP A 98 -13.44 4.26 -8.66
C ASP A 98 -12.97 2.82 -8.54
N GLN A 99 -11.80 2.48 -9.11
CA GLN A 99 -11.19 1.16 -8.95
C GLN A 99 -10.89 0.87 -7.48
N LEU A 100 -10.30 1.84 -6.76
CA LEU A 100 -10.01 1.66 -5.35
C LEU A 100 -11.29 1.51 -4.50
N ILE A 101 -12.31 2.34 -4.76
CA ILE A 101 -13.60 2.27 -4.05
C ILE A 101 -14.25 0.90 -4.27
N ALA A 102 -14.26 0.39 -5.50
CA ALA A 102 -14.79 -0.93 -5.81
C ALA A 102 -14.03 -2.03 -5.05
N GLU A 103 -12.69 -2.01 -5.08
CA GLU A 103 -11.89 -3.01 -4.37
C GLU A 103 -12.11 -2.98 -2.85
N VAL A 104 -12.29 -1.81 -2.26
CA VAL A 104 -12.56 -1.67 -0.82
C VAL A 104 -13.95 -2.21 -0.48
N ARG A 105 -14.97 -1.92 -1.29
CA ARG A 105 -16.35 -2.38 -1.04
C ARG A 105 -16.52 -3.89 -1.23
N ASP A 106 -15.79 -4.48 -2.17
CA ASP A 106 -15.87 -5.92 -2.44
C ASP A 106 -15.06 -6.76 -1.44
N ALA A 107 -14.19 -6.14 -0.63
CA ALA A 107 -13.37 -6.84 0.35
C ALA A 107 -14.07 -6.94 1.71
N GLU A 108 -14.18 -8.17 2.24
CA GLU A 108 -14.63 -8.39 3.63
C GLU A 108 -13.71 -7.69 4.64
N ASN A 109 -12.41 -7.70 4.37
CA ASN A 109 -11.42 -6.92 5.08
C ASN A 109 -10.33 -6.46 4.12
N TYR A 110 -10.41 -5.19 3.72
CA TYR A 110 -9.40 -4.59 2.83
C TYR A 110 -8.04 -4.42 3.54
N GLY A 111 -8.03 -4.25 4.86
CA GLY A 111 -6.85 -3.86 5.62
C GLY A 111 -6.50 -2.37 5.46
N PRO A 112 -5.30 -1.95 5.89
CA PRO A 112 -4.86 -0.57 5.76
C PRO A 112 -4.60 -0.18 4.30
N LEU A 113 -5.04 1.02 3.92
CA LEU A 113 -4.63 1.68 2.69
C LEU A 113 -3.22 2.23 2.85
N VAL A 114 -2.28 1.79 2.00
CA VAL A 114 -0.89 2.24 2.04
C VAL A 114 -0.59 3.07 0.79
N MET A 115 -0.14 4.30 1.00
CA MET A 115 0.31 5.20 -0.06
C MET A 115 1.75 5.63 0.18
N HIS A 116 2.52 5.76 -0.89
CA HIS A 116 3.85 6.37 -0.87
C HIS A 116 3.91 7.47 -1.94
N PRO A 117 3.29 8.63 -1.67
CA PRO A 117 3.06 9.63 -2.72
C PRO A 117 4.36 10.26 -3.26
N LEU A 118 5.45 10.24 -2.49
CA LEU A 118 6.77 10.76 -2.88
C LEU A 118 7.76 9.65 -3.32
N VAL A 119 7.26 8.46 -3.65
CA VAL A 119 8.05 7.30 -4.10
C VAL A 119 9.03 7.68 -5.21
N GLY A 120 10.30 7.31 -5.05
CA GLY A 120 11.36 7.48 -6.04
C GLY A 120 11.56 8.91 -6.54
N GLY A 121 11.32 9.90 -5.66
CA GLY A 121 11.44 11.31 -6.01
C GLY A 121 10.31 11.79 -6.92
N MET A 122 9.10 11.21 -6.78
CA MET A 122 7.89 11.64 -7.47
C MET A 122 7.73 13.17 -7.42
N PRO A 123 7.32 13.84 -8.52
CA PRO A 123 7.04 15.27 -8.52
C PRO A 123 5.99 15.62 -7.46
N VAL A 124 6.27 16.66 -6.67
CA VAL A 124 5.41 17.05 -5.54
C VAL A 124 3.99 17.39 -5.98
N ASP A 125 3.84 18.04 -7.14
CA ASP A 125 2.52 18.41 -7.66
C ASP A 125 1.69 17.16 -8.04
N GLU A 126 2.32 16.14 -8.62
CA GLU A 126 1.64 14.87 -8.93
C GLU A 126 1.29 14.10 -7.65
N ALA A 127 2.25 14.03 -6.71
CA ALA A 127 2.05 13.42 -5.40
C ALA A 127 0.86 14.05 -4.67
N TRP A 128 0.71 15.37 -4.76
CA TRP A 128 -0.40 16.11 -4.16
C TRP A 128 -1.74 15.77 -4.81
N LYS A 129 -1.81 15.70 -6.15
CA LYS A 129 -3.04 15.29 -6.86
C LYS A 129 -3.52 13.91 -6.41
N SER A 130 -2.60 12.96 -6.23
CA SER A 130 -2.91 11.60 -5.73
C SER A 130 -3.55 11.63 -4.34
N VAL A 131 -3.02 12.44 -3.42
CA VAL A 131 -3.60 12.62 -2.07
C VAL A 131 -4.94 13.35 -2.11
N GLN A 132 -5.11 14.33 -3.00
CA GLN A 132 -6.39 15.00 -3.23
C GLN A 132 -7.45 14.03 -3.75
N LEU A 133 -7.10 13.15 -4.69
CA LEU A 133 -8.01 12.10 -5.16
C LEU A 133 -8.46 11.17 -4.03
N LEU A 134 -7.54 10.80 -3.12
CA LEU A 134 -7.91 10.02 -1.94
C LEU A 134 -8.94 10.78 -1.08
N THR A 135 -8.62 12.03 -0.74
CA THR A 135 -9.39 12.82 0.24
C THR A 135 -10.71 13.36 -0.30
N ASP A 136 -10.76 13.75 -1.58
CA ASP A 136 -11.92 14.40 -2.19
C ASP A 136 -12.86 13.41 -2.90
N LYS A 137 -12.38 12.22 -3.29
CA LYS A 137 -13.16 11.23 -4.05
C LYS A 137 -13.34 9.92 -3.30
N VAL A 138 -12.26 9.33 -2.79
CA VAL A 138 -12.30 7.97 -2.21
C VAL A 138 -12.88 7.99 -0.80
N LEU A 139 -12.30 8.76 0.13
CA LEU A 139 -12.76 8.78 1.52
C LEU A 139 -14.23 9.18 1.67
N PRO A 140 -14.76 10.21 0.96
CA PRO A 140 -16.17 10.57 1.07
C PRO A 140 -17.12 9.48 0.53
N ALA A 141 -16.66 8.64 -0.41
CA ALA A 141 -17.45 7.53 -0.95
C ALA A 141 -17.46 6.28 -0.06
N LEU A 142 -16.57 6.22 0.95
CA LEU A 142 -16.44 5.11 1.90
C LEU A 142 -16.97 5.45 3.30
N ALA A 143 -17.36 6.72 3.52
CA ALA A 143 -17.87 7.23 4.80
C ALA A 143 -19.31 6.78 5.09
#